data_AF-A0AAV7T7H0-F1
#
_entry.id   AF-A0AAV7T7H0-F1
#
_cell.length_a   1.000
_cell.length_b   1.000
_cell.length_c   1.000
_cell.angle_alpha   90.00
_cell.angle_beta   90.00
_cell.angle_gamma   90.00
#
_symmetry.space_group_name_H-M   'P 1'
#
loop_
_entity.id
_entity.type
_entity.pdbx_description
1 polymer ?
#
loop_
_entity_poly.entity_id
_entity_poly.type
_entity_poly.pdbx_seq_one_letter_code
_entity_poly.pdbx_strand_id
1 'polypeptide(L)'
;MSSGAYARSQRRRLNAVAVFVALLRADLNKVLERVTTAETYITGLQSTSKKFEDQVRSLTAEHGQLAVRLEDQEERAWRNNIRVVGVPEGVEGLSFELFMETLITDYLRPKRLSTFFTVEWTHRAPVHPLSLGGPQVQFWGQ
;
A
#
# COMPACT_ATOMS: atom_id res chain seq x y z
N MET A 1 51.16 16.31 -72.16
CA MET A 1 50.80 16.56 -70.74
C MET A 1 49.69 15.58 -70.37
N SER A 2 49.81 14.63 -69.42
CA SER A 2 48.60 14.06 -68.78
C SER A 2 48.85 13.06 -67.62
N SER A 3 49.72 12.05 -67.77
CA SER A 3 49.72 10.88 -66.87
C SER A 3 50.09 11.18 -65.40
N GLY A 4 51.17 11.94 -65.15
CA GLY A 4 51.61 12.24 -63.78
C GLY A 4 50.69 13.19 -63.01
N ALA A 5 49.99 14.11 -63.68
CA ALA A 5 49.03 15.02 -63.05
C ALA A 5 47.75 14.29 -62.66
N TYR A 6 47.28 13.39 -63.52
CA TYR A 6 46.14 12.52 -63.26
C TYR A 6 46.40 11.58 -62.06
N ALA A 7 47.57 10.93 -62.01
CA ALA A 7 47.95 10.06 -60.89
C ALA A 7 48.01 10.81 -59.55
N ARG A 8 48.53 12.05 -59.54
CA ARG A 8 48.52 12.91 -58.34
C ARG A 8 47.12 13.31 -57.91
N SER A 9 46.25 13.63 -58.86
CA SER A 9 44.84 13.96 -58.60
C SER A 9 44.11 12.77 -57.97
N GLN A 10 44.27 11.57 -58.54
CA GLN A 10 43.68 10.34 -57.99
C GLN A 10 44.20 10.03 -56.59
N ARG A 11 45.49 10.21 -56.34
CA ARG A 11 46.08 10.00 -55.00
C ARG A 11 45.54 10.97 -53.96
N ARG A 12 45.28 12.23 -54.31
CA ARG A 12 44.62 13.20 -53.42
C ARG A 12 43.20 12.77 -53.06
N ARG A 13 42.43 12.28 -54.04
CA ARG A 13 41.07 11.77 -53.81
C ARG A 13 41.07 10.54 -52.90
N LEU A 14 41.98 9.59 -53.13
CA LEU A 14 42.14 8.42 -52.26
C LEU A 14 42.54 8.81 -50.83
N ASN A 15 43.47 9.75 -50.68
CA ASN A 15 43.85 10.26 -49.36
C ASN A 15 42.69 10.96 -48.66
N ALA A 16 41.89 11.76 -49.39
CA ALA A 16 40.71 12.42 -48.84
C ALA A 16 39.69 11.38 -48.35
N VAL A 17 39.40 10.35 -49.15
CA VAL A 17 38.51 9.25 -48.76
C VAL A 17 39.06 8.51 -47.54
N ALA A 18 40.37 8.23 -47.48
CA ALA A 18 40.99 7.59 -46.33
C ALA A 18 40.83 8.41 -45.04
N VAL A 19 40.99 9.74 -45.12
CA VAL A 19 40.78 10.64 -43.99
C VAL A 19 39.31 10.63 -43.56
N PHE A 20 38.36 10.72 -44.48
CA PHE A 20 36.93 10.65 -44.17
C PHE A 20 36.54 9.32 -43.52
N VAL A 21 37.06 8.20 -44.02
CA VAL A 21 36.84 6.87 -43.42
C VAL A 21 37.40 6.80 -42.00
N ALA A 22 38.57 7.39 -41.75
CA ALA A 22 39.15 7.45 -40.42
C ALA A 22 38.31 8.29 -39.44
N LEU A 23 37.78 9.43 -39.89
CA LEU A 23 36.88 10.28 -39.12
C LEU A 23 35.56 9.57 -38.80
N LEU A 24 34.94 8.94 -39.81
CA LEU A 24 33.71 8.15 -39.62
C LEU A 24 33.92 7.02 -38.61
N ARG A 25 35.06 6.32 -38.67
CA ARG A 25 35.40 5.29 -37.68
C ARG A 25 35.52 5.86 -36.27
N ALA A 26 36.14 7.03 -36.12
CA ALA A 26 36.26 7.68 -34.82
C ALA A 26 34.89 8.08 -34.25
N ASP A 27 34.00 8.60 -35.08
CA ASP A 27 32.65 8.98 -34.65
C ASP A 27 31.77 7.76 -34.35
N LEU A 28 31.88 6.69 -35.14
CA LEU A 28 31.22 5.41 -34.85
C LEU A 28 31.67 4.83 -33.51
N ASN A 29 32.96 4.91 -33.17
CA ASN A 29 33.46 4.45 -31.88
C ASN A 29 32.86 5.26 -30.71
N LYS A 30 32.73 6.59 -30.85
CA LYS A 30 32.07 7.43 -29.83
C LYS A 30 30.59 7.07 -29.66
N VAL A 31 29.90 6.80 -30.76
CA VAL A 31 28.50 6.37 -30.73
C VAL A 31 28.39 5.02 -30.03
N LEU A 32 29.26 4.07 -30.36
CA LEU A 32 29.30 2.75 -29.73
C LEU A 32 29.49 2.88 -28.20
N GLU A 33 30.45 3.68 -27.76
CA GLU A 33 30.70 3.92 -26.32
C GLU A 33 29.48 4.50 -25.60
N ARG A 34 28.82 5.50 -26.22
CA ARG A 34 27.59 6.09 -25.67
C ARG A 34 26.45 5.08 -25.61
N VAL A 35 26.31 4.24 -26.63
CA VAL A 35 25.28 3.19 -26.67
C VAL A 35 25.54 2.16 -25.57
N THR A 36 26.76 1.66 -25.43
CA THR A 36 27.11 0.70 -24.37
C THR A 36 26.89 1.28 -22.97
N THR A 37 27.20 2.56 -22.78
CA THR A 37 26.94 3.26 -21.51
C THR A 37 25.43 3.34 -21.23
N ALA A 38 24.63 3.72 -22.23
CA ALA A 38 23.19 3.79 -22.11
C ALA A 38 22.56 2.42 -21.84
N GLU A 39 23.00 1.36 -22.53
CA GLU A 39 22.54 -0.01 -22.32
C GLU A 39 22.83 -0.51 -20.90
N THR A 40 24.03 -0.22 -20.39
CA THR A 40 24.41 -0.57 -19.01
C THR A 40 23.52 0.15 -18.00
N TYR A 41 23.29 1.44 -18.21
CA TYR A 41 22.42 2.24 -17.34
C TYR A 41 20.97 1.74 -17.38
N ILE A 42 20.43 1.43 -18.56
CA ILE A 42 19.08 0.87 -18.74
C ILE A 42 18.97 -0.48 -18.03
N THR A 43 19.97 -1.35 -18.15
CA THR A 43 19.99 -2.65 -17.46
C THR A 43 19.98 -2.46 -15.94
N GLY A 44 20.75 -1.49 -15.42
CA GLY A 44 20.73 -1.10 -14.01
C GLY A 44 19.35 -0.62 -13.56
N LEU A 45 18.73 0.27 -14.32
CA LEU A 45 17.37 0.76 -14.05
C LEU A 45 16.33 -0.37 -14.08
N GLN A 46 16.38 -1.27 -15.06
CA GLN A 46 15.47 -2.41 -15.13
C GLN A 46 15.63 -3.33 -13.91
N SER A 47 16.87 -3.57 -13.46
CA SER A 47 17.12 -4.39 -12.27
C SER A 47 16.59 -3.76 -10.99
N THR A 48 16.68 -2.43 -10.86
CA THR A 48 16.18 -1.70 -9.68
C THR A 48 14.65 -1.60 -9.70
N SER A 49 14.05 -1.34 -10.86
CA SER A 49 12.59 -1.35 -11.03
C SER A 49 12.01 -2.69 -10.61
N LYS A 50 12.61 -3.80 -11.07
CA LYS A 50 12.16 -5.15 -10.69
C LYS A 50 12.25 -5.39 -9.18
N LYS A 51 13.33 -4.95 -8.53
CA LYS A 51 13.48 -5.06 -7.07
C LYS A 51 12.37 -4.29 -6.34
N PHE A 52 12.04 -3.09 -6.80
CA PHE A 52 10.96 -2.30 -6.19
C PHE A 52 9.59 -2.95 -6.40
N GLU A 53 9.32 -3.48 -7.59
CA GLU A 53 8.08 -4.22 -7.86
C GLU A 53 7.93 -5.44 -6.94
N ASP A 54 9.00 -6.20 -6.75
CA ASP A 54 9.02 -7.36 -5.86
C ASP A 54 8.80 -6.95 -4.39
N GLN A 55 9.43 -5.85 -3.95
CA GLN A 55 9.23 -5.29 -2.60
C GLN A 55 7.80 -4.82 -2.37
N VAL A 56 7.23 -4.07 -3.32
CA VAL A 56 5.83 -3.61 -3.24
C VAL A 56 4.89 -4.79 -3.18
N ARG A 57 5.13 -5.83 -3.97
CA ARG A 57 4.31 -7.06 -3.94
C ARG A 57 4.38 -7.75 -2.58
N SER A 58 5.58 -7.90 -2.01
CA SER A 58 5.76 -8.50 -0.67
C SER A 58 5.03 -7.69 0.40
N LEU A 59 5.26 -6.37 0.43
CA LEU A 59 4.64 -5.48 1.42
C LEU A 59 3.11 -5.46 1.30
N THR A 60 2.58 -5.49 0.07
CA THR A 60 1.13 -5.55 -0.14
C THR A 60 0.54 -6.85 0.39
N ALA A 61 1.24 -7.98 0.17
CA ALA A 61 0.81 -9.27 0.69
C ALA A 61 0.86 -9.32 2.23
N GLU A 62 1.93 -8.81 2.83
CA GLU A 62 2.09 -8.71 4.29
C GLU A 62 1.01 -7.81 4.90
N HIS A 63 0.77 -6.65 4.30
CA HIS A 63 -0.29 -5.73 4.71
C HIS A 63 -1.67 -6.41 4.66
N GLY A 64 -1.97 -7.16 3.59
CA GLY A 64 -3.22 -7.92 3.48
C GLY A 64 -3.37 -8.96 4.60
N GLN A 65 -2.29 -9.69 4.93
CA GLN A 65 -2.31 -10.65 6.04
C GLN A 65 -2.50 -9.97 7.39
N LEU A 66 -1.86 -8.82 7.62
CA LEU A 66 -2.01 -8.06 8.85
C LEU A 66 -3.43 -7.51 8.99
N ALA A 67 -4.03 -7.02 7.90
CA ALA A 67 -5.41 -6.54 7.91
C ALA A 67 -6.40 -7.64 8.32
N VAL A 68 -6.28 -8.84 7.73
CA VAL A 68 -7.13 -10.00 8.12
C VAL A 68 -6.93 -10.40 9.58
N ARG A 69 -5.69 -10.37 10.07
CA ARG A 69 -5.42 -10.68 11.50
C ARG A 69 -6.00 -9.61 12.43
N LEU A 70 -5.94 -8.35 12.03
CA LEU A 70 -6.50 -7.24 12.80
C LEU A 70 -8.02 -7.35 12.87
N GLU A 71 -8.68 -7.61 11.74
CA GLU A 71 -10.12 -7.81 11.67
C GLU A 71 -10.56 -8.98 12.56
N ASP A 72 -9.90 -10.15 12.48
CA ASP A 72 -10.19 -11.27 13.37
C ASP A 72 -9.98 -10.89 14.84
N GLN A 73 -8.92 -10.14 15.18
CA GLN A 73 -8.68 -9.68 16.55
C GLN A 73 -9.76 -8.71 17.04
N GLU A 74 -10.17 -7.76 16.21
CA GLU A 74 -11.26 -6.81 16.53
C GLU A 74 -12.57 -7.54 16.74
N GLU A 75 -12.91 -8.49 15.87
CA GLU A 75 -14.08 -9.34 16.04
C GLU A 75 -14.01 -10.11 17.36
N ARG A 76 -12.87 -10.73 17.71
CA ARG A 76 -12.73 -11.46 18.99
C ARG A 76 -12.89 -10.54 20.18
N ALA A 77 -12.34 -9.32 20.09
CA ALA A 77 -12.42 -8.32 21.13
C ALA A 77 -13.86 -7.81 21.32
N TRP A 78 -14.67 -7.78 20.26
CA TRP A 78 -16.06 -7.31 20.30
C TRP A 78 -17.10 -8.40 20.50
N ARG A 79 -16.76 -9.69 20.31
CA ARG A 79 -17.69 -10.83 20.45
C ARG A 79 -18.50 -10.82 21.75
N ASN A 80 -17.88 -10.39 22.84
CA ASN A 80 -18.52 -10.34 24.17
C ASN A 80 -19.04 -8.95 24.53
N ASN A 81 -18.86 -7.95 23.65
CA ASN A 81 -19.27 -6.57 23.91
C ASN A 81 -20.67 -6.35 23.36
N ILE A 82 -21.57 -5.87 24.20
CA ILE A 82 -22.93 -5.51 23.82
C ILE A 82 -23.07 -3.98 23.90
N ARG A 83 -23.63 -3.37 22.85
CA ARG A 83 -23.95 -1.95 22.83
C ARG A 83 -25.45 -1.74 23.00
N VAL A 84 -25.83 -1.07 24.08
CA VAL A 84 -27.23 -0.69 24.35
C VAL A 84 -27.43 0.78 23.99
N VAL A 85 -28.49 1.06 23.23
CA VAL A 85 -28.81 2.39 22.69
C VAL A 85 -30.16 2.85 23.25
N GLY A 86 -30.31 4.16 23.48
CA GLY A 86 -31.56 4.75 23.96
C GLY A 86 -31.73 4.79 25.49
N VAL A 87 -30.69 4.47 26.25
CA VAL A 87 -30.67 4.62 27.71
C VAL A 87 -30.40 6.10 28.05
N PRO A 88 -31.33 6.84 28.69
CA PRO A 88 -31.14 8.24 29.07
C PRO A 88 -29.96 8.39 30.05
N GLU A 89 -29.32 9.55 30.07
CA GLU A 89 -28.19 9.82 30.98
C GLU A 89 -28.66 9.97 32.43
N GLY A 90 -27.94 9.39 33.38
CA GLY A 90 -28.16 9.54 34.82
C GLY A 90 -29.12 8.52 35.44
N VAL A 91 -29.68 7.60 34.64
CA VAL A 91 -30.59 6.53 35.12
C VAL A 91 -29.84 5.34 35.74
N GLU A 92 -28.52 5.27 35.54
CA GLU A 92 -27.68 4.12 35.88
C GLU A 92 -27.25 4.13 37.35
N GLY A 93 -27.39 5.28 38.03
CA GLY A 93 -27.02 5.42 39.44
C GLY A 93 -25.51 5.35 39.68
N LEU A 94 -25.11 4.69 40.78
CA LEU A 94 -23.73 4.67 41.27
C LEU A 94 -22.86 3.56 40.66
N SER A 95 -23.46 2.47 40.20
CA SER A 95 -22.75 1.36 39.55
C SER A 95 -23.43 1.00 38.24
N PHE A 96 -22.66 1.20 37.19
CA PHE A 96 -23.08 1.06 35.81
C PHE A 96 -23.21 -0.44 35.43
N GLU A 97 -22.37 -1.27 36.04
CA GLU A 97 -22.34 -2.72 35.88
C GLU A 97 -23.62 -3.35 36.43
N LEU A 98 -24.00 -2.99 37.67
CA LEU A 98 -25.22 -3.50 38.30
C LEU A 98 -26.47 -3.07 37.54
N PHE A 99 -26.51 -1.83 37.07
CA PHE A 99 -27.59 -1.34 36.22
C PHE A 99 -27.71 -2.15 34.93
N MET A 100 -26.59 -2.41 34.24
CA MET A 100 -26.61 -3.18 33.00
C MET A 100 -26.96 -4.66 33.23
N GLU A 101 -26.46 -5.27 34.29
CA GLU A 101 -26.77 -6.66 34.64
C GLU A 101 -28.27 -6.83 34.95
N THR A 102 -28.85 -5.93 35.74
CA THR A 102 -30.29 -5.92 36.03
C THR A 102 -31.11 -5.65 34.79
N LEU A 103 -30.77 -4.63 33.99
CA LEU A 103 -31.46 -4.29 32.75
C LEU A 103 -31.52 -5.48 31.78
N ILE A 104 -30.39 -6.16 31.56
CA ILE A 104 -30.29 -7.31 30.66
C ILE A 104 -31.09 -8.49 31.22
N THR A 105 -30.97 -8.77 32.52
CA THR A 105 -31.66 -9.88 33.19
C THR A 105 -33.17 -9.69 33.17
N ASP A 106 -33.66 -8.49 33.44
CA ASP A 106 -35.08 -8.16 33.42
C ASP A 106 -35.67 -8.26 32.02
N TYR A 107 -34.93 -7.80 31.01
CA TYR A 107 -35.40 -7.80 29.62
C TYR A 107 -35.42 -9.21 29.01
N LEU A 108 -34.35 -9.99 29.17
CA LEU A 108 -34.22 -11.33 28.58
C LEU A 108 -34.86 -12.43 29.42
N ARG A 109 -35.12 -12.14 30.70
CA ARG A 109 -35.61 -13.04 31.74
C ARG A 109 -34.64 -14.20 32.06
N PRO A 110 -34.67 -14.75 33.29
CA PRO A 110 -33.72 -15.78 33.73
C PRO A 110 -33.73 -17.08 32.93
N LYS A 111 -34.76 -17.37 32.12
CA LYS A 111 -34.84 -18.61 31.33
C LYS A 111 -33.78 -18.71 30.23
N ARG A 112 -33.13 -17.60 29.85
CA ARG A 112 -32.19 -17.54 28.73
C ARG A 112 -30.77 -17.17 29.11
N LEU A 113 -30.53 -16.75 30.35
CA LEU A 113 -29.21 -16.36 30.83
C LEU A 113 -28.61 -17.46 31.71
N SER A 114 -27.31 -17.67 31.56
CA SER A 114 -26.55 -18.56 32.43
C SER A 114 -26.52 -18.00 33.85
N THR A 115 -26.51 -18.88 34.86
CA THR A 115 -26.25 -18.50 36.25
C THR A 115 -24.86 -17.90 36.49
N PHE A 116 -23.97 -17.99 35.50
CA PHE A 116 -22.63 -17.38 35.52
C PHE A 116 -22.55 -16.09 34.69
N PHE A 117 -23.68 -15.53 34.25
CA PHE A 117 -23.67 -14.25 33.55
C PHE A 117 -23.15 -13.15 34.49
N THR A 118 -22.07 -12.49 34.09
CA THR A 118 -21.51 -11.34 34.80
C THR A 118 -21.10 -10.30 33.77
N VAL A 119 -21.18 -9.04 34.18
CA VAL A 119 -20.71 -7.93 33.36
C VAL A 119 -19.33 -7.52 33.87
N GLU A 120 -18.29 -7.73 33.07
CA GLU A 120 -16.90 -7.47 33.48
C GLU A 120 -16.59 -5.97 33.52
N TRP A 121 -17.04 -5.22 32.52
CA TRP A 121 -16.81 -3.78 32.42
C TRP A 121 -17.93 -3.10 31.66
N THR A 122 -18.31 -1.90 32.11
CA THR A 122 -19.31 -1.07 31.43
C THR A 122 -18.89 0.39 31.42
N HIS A 123 -19.23 1.08 30.34
CA HIS A 123 -19.00 2.51 30.21
C HIS A 123 -19.94 3.09 29.15
N ARG A 124 -20.15 4.41 29.22
CA ARG A 124 -20.77 5.14 28.11
C ARG A 124 -19.77 5.21 26.96
N ALA A 125 -20.22 4.86 25.75
CA ALA A 125 -19.42 5.08 24.55
C ALA A 125 -19.08 6.58 24.44
N PRO A 126 -17.84 6.96 24.09
CA PRO A 126 -17.47 8.35 23.93
C PRO A 126 -18.39 9.04 22.93
N VAL A 127 -18.81 10.27 23.25
CA VAL A 127 -19.55 11.11 22.30
C VAL A 127 -18.62 11.43 21.15
N HIS A 128 -18.83 10.80 19.99
CA HIS A 128 -18.09 11.17 18.79
C HIS A 128 -18.61 12.53 18.32
N PRO A 129 -17.75 13.56 18.15
CA PRO A 129 -18.20 14.93 17.83
C PRO A 129 -18.88 15.07 16.44
N LEU A 130 -19.05 13.98 15.69
CA LEU A 130 -19.75 13.95 14.40
C LEU A 130 -21.16 13.35 14.49
N SER A 131 -21.64 12.90 15.66
CA SER A 131 -23.01 12.40 15.82
C SER A 131 -23.90 13.42 16.54
N LEU A 132 -24.14 14.57 15.89
CA LEU A 132 -25.29 15.42 16.21
C LEU A 132 -26.54 14.77 15.58
N GLY A 133 -27.18 13.87 16.34
CA GLY A 133 -28.61 13.56 16.19
C GLY A 133 -29.07 12.59 15.09
N GLY A 134 -28.19 11.84 14.42
CA GLY A 134 -28.59 10.81 13.45
C GLY A 134 -28.41 9.37 13.97
N PRO A 135 -29.27 8.41 13.59
CA PRO A 135 -29.06 7.00 13.89
C PRO A 135 -27.71 6.54 13.33
N GLN A 136 -26.90 5.89 14.16
CA GLN A 136 -25.61 5.37 13.73
C GLN A 136 -25.84 4.26 12.70
N VAL A 137 -25.33 4.49 11.48
CA VAL A 137 -25.23 3.46 10.45
C VAL A 137 -24.30 2.37 10.98
N GLN A 138 -24.87 1.24 11.39
CA GLN A 138 -24.11 0.02 11.62
C GLN A 138 -23.69 -0.50 10.25
N PHE A 139 -22.39 -0.47 9.96
CA PHE A 139 -21.86 -1.28 8.87
C PHE A 139 -21.98 -2.75 9.30
N TRP A 140 -23.05 -3.38 8.83
CA TRP A 140 -23.08 -4.84 8.69
C TRP A 140 -22.66 -5.13 7.25
N GLY A 141 -21.42 -5.60 7.08
CA GLY A 141 -20.99 -6.24 5.84
C GLY A 141 -21.82 -7.51 5.62
N GLN A 142 -22.24 -7.72 4.38
CA GLN A 142 -22.94 -8.92 3.91
C GLN A 142 -22.06 -10.16 3.96
#